data_AF-A0A7U9RUP7-F1
#
_entry.id   AF-A0A7U9RUP7-F1
#
_cell.length_a   1.000
_cell.length_b   1.000
_cell.length_c   1.000
_cell.angle_alpha   90.00
_cell.angle_beta   90.00
_cell.angle_gamma   90.00
#
_symmetry.space_group_name_H-M   'P 1'
#
loop_
_entity.id
_entity.type
_entity.pdbx_description
1 polymer ?
#
loop_
_entity_poly.entity_id
_entity_poly.type
_entity_poly.pdbx_seq_one_letter_code
_entity_poly.pdbx_strand_id
1 'polypeptide(L)'
;MKNRPNNGLIDFDLQKKMNEKNIKRNPLINEIEIDVAGKSIGEVLEHSINIIETTPSCLDYEYEKPPKEMFYSWVFANGLR
;
A
#
# COMPACT_ATOMS: atom_id res chain seq x y z
N MET A 1 -16.00 4.69 -7.66
CA MET A 1 -15.86 5.36 -6.34
C MET A 1 -16.71 6.64 -6.26
N LYS A 2 -18.01 6.59 -6.57
CA LYS A 2 -18.88 7.79 -6.52
C LYS A 2 -19.63 7.97 -5.19
N ASN A 3 -19.69 6.94 -4.35
CA ASN A 3 -20.55 6.91 -3.16
C ASN A 3 -19.81 6.38 -1.91
N ARG A 4 -18.72 7.03 -1.49
CA ARG A 4 -18.17 6.75 -0.15
C ARG A 4 -18.85 7.66 0.88
N PRO A 5 -19.33 7.15 2.03
CA PRO A 5 -19.87 7.98 3.10
C PRO A 5 -18.83 9.04 3.54
N ASN A 6 -19.29 10.24 3.93
CA ASN A 6 -18.50 11.31 4.54
C ASN A 6 -17.40 11.98 3.69
N ASN A 7 -17.57 12.12 2.37
CA ASN A 7 -16.58 12.79 1.50
C ASN A 7 -15.15 12.22 1.63
N GLY A 8 -15.00 10.91 1.91
CA GLY A 8 -13.69 10.29 2.09
C GLY A 8 -12.76 10.57 0.89
N LEU A 9 -11.55 11.10 1.17
CA LEU A 9 -10.47 11.47 0.25
C LEU A 9 -10.89 11.52 -1.24
N ILE A 10 -11.52 12.65 -1.62
CA ILE A 10 -11.95 12.98 -2.99
C ILE A 10 -10.80 13.60 -3.81
N ASP A 11 -9.62 13.81 -3.21
CA ASP A 11 -8.47 14.33 -3.94
C ASP A 11 -7.87 13.24 -4.83
N PHE A 12 -8.46 13.07 -6.01
CA PHE A 12 -8.01 12.13 -7.03
C PHE A 12 -6.57 12.38 -7.44
N ASP A 13 -6.12 13.64 -7.44
CA ASP A 13 -4.75 13.99 -7.80
C ASP A 13 -3.77 13.54 -6.71
N LEU A 14 -4.11 13.78 -5.44
CA LEU A 14 -3.33 13.27 -4.32
C LEU A 14 -3.34 11.74 -4.28
N GLN A 15 -4.50 11.10 -4.49
CA GLN A 15 -4.60 9.64 -4.54
C GLN A 15 -3.74 9.07 -5.67
N LYS A 16 -3.79 9.66 -6.86
CA LYS A 16 -2.97 9.26 -8.01
C LYS A 16 -1.47 9.43 -7.70
N LYS A 17 -1.06 10.60 -7.18
CA LYS A 17 0.34 10.87 -6.79
C LYS A 17 0.86 9.88 -5.73
N MET A 18 0.03 9.55 -4.74
CA MET A 18 0.38 8.55 -3.71
C MET A 18 0.51 7.15 -4.32
N ASN A 19 -0.45 6.74 -5.16
CA ASN A 19 -0.42 5.43 -5.80
C ASN A 19 0.79 5.27 -6.73
N GLU A 20 1.10 6.28 -7.56
CA GLU A 20 2.29 6.25 -8.43
C GLU A 20 3.59 6.08 -7.64
N LYS A 21 3.66 6.67 -6.45
CA LYS A 21 4.83 6.56 -5.56
C LYS A 21 4.90 5.19 -4.88
N ASN A 22 3.76 4.67 -4.43
CA ASN A 22 3.65 3.36 -3.79
C ASN A 22 3.93 2.20 -4.75
N ILE A 23 3.56 2.32 -6.03
CA ILE A 23 3.82 1.28 -7.05
C ILE A 23 5.31 1.27 -7.46
N LYS A 24 5.99 2.41 -7.37
CA LYS A 24 7.40 2.54 -7.80
C LYS A 24 8.42 2.11 -6.74
N ARG A 25 8.02 1.98 -5.47
CA ARG A 25 8.93 1.51 -4.43
C ARG A 25 9.01 -0.01 -4.48
N ASN A 26 10.17 -0.54 -4.16
CA ASN A 26 10.28 -1.97 -3.90
C ASN A 26 9.48 -2.31 -2.63
N PRO A 27 8.83 -3.48 -2.57
CA PRO A 27 8.28 -4.00 -1.33
C PRO A 27 9.36 -4.12 -0.26
N LEU A 28 8.97 -3.94 1.00
CA LEU A 28 9.84 -4.29 2.12
C LEU A 28 10.06 -5.81 2.18
N ILE A 29 11.05 -6.25 2.94
CA ILE A 29 11.54 -7.64 2.95
C ILE A 29 10.46 -8.72 3.14
N ASN A 30 9.40 -8.43 3.90
CA ASN A 30 8.27 -9.32 4.15
C ASN A 30 6.94 -8.73 3.65
N GLU A 31 7.00 -7.69 2.83
CA GLU A 31 5.82 -7.09 2.23
C GLU A 31 5.50 -7.78 0.91
N ILE A 32 4.22 -8.06 0.71
CA ILE A 32 3.74 -8.84 -0.44
C ILE A 32 2.65 -8.03 -1.13
N GLU A 33 2.84 -7.79 -2.42
CA GLU A 33 1.84 -7.16 -3.27
C GLU A 33 0.81 -8.20 -3.73
N ILE A 34 -0.46 -7.88 -3.57
CA ILE A 34 -1.56 -8.72 -4.04
C ILE A 34 -2.31 -7.96 -5.14
N ASP A 35 -2.26 -8.49 -6.36
CA ASP A 35 -3.14 -8.01 -7.42
C ASP A 35 -4.58 -8.47 -7.15
N VAL A 36 -5.46 -7.50 -6.97
CA VAL A 36 -6.89 -7.68 -6.69
C VAL A 36 -7.77 -7.35 -7.91
N ALA A 37 -7.19 -6.86 -9.01
CA ALA A 37 -7.94 -6.46 -10.19
C ALA A 37 -8.68 -7.65 -10.80
N GLY A 38 -9.99 -7.49 -11.02
CA GLY A 38 -10.83 -8.53 -11.61
C GLY A 38 -11.16 -9.71 -10.68
N LYS A 39 -10.69 -9.71 -9.42
CA LYS A 39 -10.98 -10.76 -8.44
C LYS A 39 -12.19 -10.41 -7.57
N SER A 40 -12.94 -11.43 -7.19
CA SER A 40 -13.97 -11.34 -6.16
C SER A 40 -13.37 -11.22 -4.76
N ILE A 41 -14.20 -10.81 -3.80
CA ILE A 41 -13.78 -10.70 -2.39
C ILE A 41 -13.29 -12.05 -1.84
N GLY A 42 -13.97 -13.14 -2.19
CA GLY A 42 -13.61 -14.49 -1.75
C GLY A 42 -12.24 -14.93 -2.28
N GLU A 43 -11.98 -14.71 -3.57
CA GLU A 43 -10.69 -15.05 -4.18
C GLU A 43 -9.53 -14.25 -3.57
N VAL A 44 -9.74 -12.97 -3.27
CA VAL A 44 -8.73 -12.14 -2.60
C VAL A 44 -8.47 -12.64 -1.18
N LEU A 45 -9.52 -13.01 -0.43
CA LEU A 45 -9.40 -13.55 0.92
C LEU A 45 -8.61 -14.86 0.94
N GLU A 46 -8.99 -15.83 0.11
CA GLU A 46 -8.33 -17.12 0.02
C GLU A 46 -6.86 -16.97 -0.36
N HIS A 47 -6.56 -16.13 -1.36
CA HIS A 47 -5.20 -15.86 -1.77
C HIS A 47 -4.36 -15.22 -0.65
N SER A 48 -4.95 -14.30 0.11
CA SER A 48 -4.28 -13.62 1.23
C SER A 48 -3.95 -14.61 2.36
N ILE A 49 -4.89 -15.49 2.71
CA ILE A 49 -4.68 -16.54 3.71
C ILE A 49 -3.54 -17.45 3.26
N ASN A 50 -3.59 -17.93 2.02
CA ASN A 50 -2.55 -18.81 1.50
C ASN A 50 -1.16 -18.17 1.57
N ILE A 51 -1.04 -16.89 1.19
CA ILE A 51 0.22 -16.15 1.29
C ILE A 51 0.73 -16.09 2.74
N ILE A 52 -0.13 -15.77 3.70
CA ILE A 52 0.25 -15.65 5.12
C ILE A 52 0.75 -16.99 5.67
N GLU A 53 0.05 -18.08 5.35
CA GLU A 53 0.36 -19.41 5.87
C GLU A 53 1.60 -20.04 5.21
N THR A 54 1.90 -19.68 3.96
CA THR A 54 2.93 -20.36 3.16
C THR A 54 4.19 -19.54 2.93
N THR A 55 4.15 -18.22 3.09
CA THR A 55 5.32 -17.37 2.84
C THR A 55 6.23 -17.35 4.06
N PRO A 56 7.48 -17.84 3.95
CA PRO A 56 8.41 -17.74 5.06
C PRO A 56 8.83 -16.29 5.28
N SER A 57 8.70 -15.82 6.53
CA SER A 57 9.23 -14.51 6.92
C SER A 57 10.76 -14.53 6.94
N CYS A 58 11.39 -13.59 6.25
CA CYS A 58 12.82 -13.33 6.37
C CYS A 58 13.08 -12.46 7.60
N LEU A 59 13.72 -13.05 8.62
CA LEU A 59 14.08 -12.38 9.87
C LEU A 59 15.55 -11.95 9.90
N ASP A 60 16.39 -12.59 9.09
CA ASP A 60 17.81 -12.28 8.98
C ASP A 60 18.04 -11.38 7.76
N TYR A 61 17.87 -10.08 7.98
CA TYR A 61 18.09 -9.05 6.99
C TYR A 61 18.77 -7.83 7.62
N GLU A 62 19.65 -7.20 6.86
CA GLU A 62 20.17 -5.88 7.23
C GLU A 62 19.12 -4.82 6.86
N TYR A 63 18.66 -4.06 7.84
CA TYR A 63 17.68 -3.01 7.60
C TYR A 63 18.35 -1.82 6.90
N GLU A 64 18.03 -1.66 5.62
CA GLU A 64 18.32 -0.43 4.89
C GLU A 64 17.15 0.53 5.01
N LYS A 65 17.37 1.67 5.65
CA LYS A 65 16.34 2.70 5.77
C LYS A 65 16.04 3.31 4.39
N PRO A 66 14.82 3.17 3.86
CA PRO A 66 14.47 3.76 2.57
C PRO A 66 14.56 5.30 2.62
N PRO A 67 14.93 5.96 1.49
CA PRO A 67 14.98 7.41 1.39
C PRO A 67 13.65 8.07 1.77
N LYS A 68 13.69 9.24 2.42
CA LYS A 68 12.48 9.97 2.85
C LYS A 68 11.58 10.33 1.67
N GLU A 69 12.19 10.53 0.52
CA GLU A 69 11.58 10.87 -0.75
C GLU A 69 10.71 9.75 -1.29
N MET A 70 10.84 8.51 -0.78
CA MET A 70 9.98 7.36 -1.11
C MET A 70 8.67 7.31 -0.32
N PHE A 71 8.49 8.17 0.69
CA PHE A 71 7.26 8.25 1.48
C PHE A 71 6.51 9.56 1.22
N TYR A 72 5.20 9.48 1.02
CA TYR A 72 4.36 10.65 1.23
C TYR A 72 4.35 10.88 2.74
N SER A 73 5.07 11.91 3.20
CA SER A 73 5.20 12.17 4.63
C SER A 73 3.81 12.43 5.22
N TRP A 74 3.44 11.63 6.22
CA TRP A 74 2.26 11.86 7.05
C TRP A 74 2.35 13.20 7.80
N VAL A 75 3.56 13.74 7.97
CA VAL A 75 3.82 15.05 8.60
C VAL A 75 3.48 16.21 7.65
N PHE A 76 3.37 16.00 6.34
CA PHE A 76 2.83 17.00 5.39
C PHE A 76 1.32 16.89 5.21
N ALA A 77 0.64 15.98 5.93
CA ALA A 77 -0.81 16.06 6.12
C ALA A 77 -1.20 17.18 7.12
N ASN A 78 -0.23 17.95 7.63
CA ASN A 78 -0.46 19.21 8.33
C ASN A 78 -0.41 20.38 7.35
N GLY A 79 -1.41 20.46 6.47
CA GLY A 79 -1.85 21.73 5.89
C GLY A 79 -3.06 22.21 6.67
N LEU A 80 -2.97 23.12 7.64
CA LEU A 80 -2.14 24.34 7.54
C LEU A 80 -2.09 24.79 6.07
N ARG A 81 -3.29 25.00 5.52
CA ARG A 81 -3.60 26.26 4.86
C ARG A 81 -4.48 27.05 5.79
#